data_AF-A0A2S8F8Z1-F1
#
_entry.id   AF-A0A2S8F8Z1-F1
#
_cell.length_a   1.000
_cell.length_b   1.000
_cell.length_c   1.000
_cell.angle_alpha   90.00
_cell.angle_beta   90.00
_cell.angle_gamma   90.00
#
_symmetry.space_group_name_H-M   'P 1'
#
loop_
_entity.id
_entity.type
_entity.pdbx_description
1 polymer ?
#
loop_
_entity_poly.entity_id
_entity_poly.type
_entity_poly.pdbx_seq_one_letter_code
_entity_poly.pdbx_strand_id
1 'polypeptide(L)'
;MTQIELVQQALRKEASVEEIGALLRQLPPNKDAADLLIATYQSSLAEPWKVAFLLGCVRHEVGYETVKAILVGNYRGSSELSAAEAMYRIHDVRAIEDLQNILLTHPHILVRNAAANALSLARSPTVVLVLIEAFRQGKLWPHDVAQQIADSQPTDKQLLELLDSNDERQQSLGLHVIALLIQAGGQASWRTDAVRGQVIRLLHTPLFRPKWKQMPVLTNWAFSRG
;
A
#
# COMPACT_ATOMS: atom_id res chain seq x y z
N MET A 1 4.39 -0.67 -32.88
CA MET A 1 3.65 -1.66 -32.09
C MET A 1 2.55 -0.94 -31.33
N THR A 2 1.30 -1.35 -31.46
CA THR A 2 0.12 -0.74 -30.83
C THR A 2 -0.07 -1.25 -29.40
N GLN A 3 -0.89 -0.57 -28.57
CA GLN A 3 -1.22 -1.08 -27.23
C GLN A 3 -1.98 -2.40 -27.27
N ILE A 4 -2.83 -2.60 -28.29
CA ILE A 4 -3.55 -3.85 -28.50
C ILE A 4 -2.56 -4.99 -28.77
N GLU A 5 -1.58 -4.77 -29.66
CA GLU A 5 -0.52 -5.76 -29.95
C GLU A 5 0.30 -6.11 -28.69
N LEU A 6 0.66 -5.10 -27.89
CA LEU A 6 1.34 -5.27 -26.60
C LEU A 6 0.52 -6.15 -25.65
N VAL A 7 -0.77 -5.82 -25.47
CA VAL A 7 -1.68 -6.60 -24.62
C VAL A 7 -1.79 -8.04 -25.13
N GLN A 8 -1.94 -8.26 -26.43
CA GLN A 8 -2.03 -9.60 -27.01
C GLN A 8 -0.75 -10.42 -26.75
N GLN A 9 0.43 -9.84 -26.88
CA GLN A 9 1.69 -10.51 -26.57
C GLN A 9 1.77 -10.94 -25.09
N ALA A 10 1.39 -10.04 -24.16
CA ALA A 10 1.36 -10.36 -22.73
C ALA A 10 0.35 -11.47 -22.39
N LEU A 11 -0.80 -11.50 -23.06
CA LEU A 11 -1.83 -12.53 -22.87
C LEU A 11 -1.38 -13.89 -23.41
N ARG A 12 -0.69 -13.93 -24.56
CA ARG A 12 -0.17 -15.16 -25.19
C ARG A 12 1.10 -15.72 -24.53
N LYS A 13 1.65 -15.04 -23.52
CA LYS A 13 2.93 -15.38 -22.88
C LYS A 13 4.11 -15.35 -23.85
N GLU A 14 4.02 -14.52 -24.89
CA GLU A 14 5.09 -14.30 -25.86
C GLU A 14 6.18 -13.36 -25.33
N ALA A 15 5.87 -12.60 -24.26
CA ALA A 15 6.79 -11.69 -23.57
C ALA A 15 6.49 -11.65 -22.07
N SER A 16 7.41 -11.10 -21.27
CA SER A 16 7.18 -10.84 -19.84
C SER A 16 6.04 -9.82 -19.67
N VAL A 17 5.12 -10.12 -18.75
CA VAL A 17 3.99 -9.24 -18.43
C VAL A 17 4.51 -7.93 -17.84
N GLU A 18 5.59 -7.97 -17.08
CA GLU A 18 6.24 -6.82 -16.45
C GLU A 18 6.86 -5.88 -17.49
N GLU A 19 7.57 -6.42 -18.48
CA GLU A 19 8.15 -5.65 -19.59
C GLU A 19 7.07 -4.96 -20.42
N ILE A 20 6.03 -5.71 -20.80
CA ILE A 20 4.88 -5.15 -21.52
C ILE A 20 4.18 -4.08 -20.67
N GLY A 21 3.99 -4.32 -19.38
CA GLY A 21 3.42 -3.35 -18.45
C GLY A 21 4.23 -2.06 -18.38
N ALA A 22 5.56 -2.15 -18.41
CA ALA A 22 6.44 -0.97 -18.43
C ALA A 22 6.25 -0.16 -19.72
N LEU A 23 6.13 -0.83 -20.88
CA LEU A 23 5.86 -0.18 -22.16
C LEU A 23 4.47 0.48 -22.19
N LEU A 24 3.42 -0.23 -21.76
CA LEU A 24 2.06 0.30 -21.68
C LEU A 24 1.99 1.57 -20.82
N ARG A 25 2.74 1.63 -19.72
CA ARG A 25 2.77 2.81 -18.85
C ARG A 25 3.34 4.05 -19.51
N GLN A 26 4.13 3.92 -20.58
CA GLN A 26 4.68 5.07 -21.31
C GLN A 26 3.70 5.62 -22.36
N LEU A 27 2.58 4.92 -22.59
CA LEU A 27 1.59 5.26 -23.61
C LEU A 27 0.34 5.90 -22.98
N PRO A 28 -0.40 6.75 -23.70
CA PRO A 28 -1.64 7.35 -23.20
C PRO A 28 -2.70 6.28 -22.92
N PRO A 29 -3.68 6.51 -22.03
CA PRO A 29 -4.77 5.54 -21.82
C PRO A 29 -5.49 5.16 -23.12
N ASN A 30 -5.82 3.87 -23.27
CA ASN A 30 -6.44 3.36 -24.49
C ASN A 30 -7.66 2.46 -24.18
N LYS A 31 -8.82 2.85 -24.71
CA LYS A 31 -10.09 2.15 -24.48
C LYS A 31 -10.08 0.74 -25.06
N ASP A 32 -9.65 0.57 -26.31
CA ASP A 32 -9.72 -0.71 -27.02
C ASP A 32 -8.82 -1.78 -26.36
N ALA A 33 -7.63 -1.38 -25.89
CA ALA A 33 -6.74 -2.25 -25.13
C ALA A 33 -7.36 -2.66 -23.78
N ALA A 34 -8.06 -1.74 -23.10
CA ALA A 34 -8.78 -2.05 -21.87
C ALA A 34 -10.00 -2.96 -22.13
N ASP A 35 -10.80 -2.69 -23.17
CA ASP A 35 -11.95 -3.53 -23.55
C ASP A 35 -11.51 -4.96 -23.89
N LEU A 36 -10.38 -5.12 -24.59
CA LEU A 36 -9.81 -6.45 -24.85
C LEU A 36 -9.47 -7.19 -23.55
N LEU A 37 -8.85 -6.52 -22.57
CA LEU A 37 -8.53 -7.10 -21.27
C LEU A 37 -9.80 -7.48 -20.49
N ILE A 38 -10.83 -6.63 -20.52
CA ILE A 38 -12.13 -6.87 -19.88
C ILE A 38 -12.81 -8.10 -20.51
N ALA A 39 -12.89 -8.17 -21.83
CA ALA A 39 -13.47 -9.30 -22.54
C ALA A 39 -12.72 -10.61 -22.25
N THR A 40 -11.39 -10.54 -22.15
CA THR A 40 -10.54 -11.68 -21.80
C THR A 40 -10.82 -12.18 -20.39
N TYR A 41 -10.98 -11.27 -19.42
CA TYR A 41 -11.35 -11.61 -18.04
C TYR A 41 -12.74 -12.23 -17.95
N GLN A 42 -13.74 -11.62 -18.59
CA GLN A 42 -15.12 -12.12 -18.61
C GLN A 42 -15.22 -13.52 -19.24
N SER A 43 -14.38 -13.81 -20.23
CA SER A 43 -14.29 -15.12 -20.88
C SER A 43 -13.43 -16.13 -20.12
N SER A 44 -12.88 -15.78 -18.95
CA SER A 44 -11.95 -16.61 -18.17
C SER A 44 -10.72 -17.08 -18.96
N LEU A 45 -10.26 -16.29 -19.93
CA LEU A 45 -9.13 -16.62 -20.81
C LEU A 45 -7.78 -16.17 -20.24
N ALA A 46 -7.78 -15.40 -19.15
CA ALA A 46 -6.58 -14.96 -18.46
C ALA A 46 -6.79 -14.92 -16.95
N GLU A 47 -5.69 -15.07 -16.21
CA GLU A 47 -5.70 -15.00 -14.75
C GLU A 47 -6.06 -13.58 -14.28
N PRO A 48 -6.89 -13.43 -13.23
CA PRO A 48 -7.36 -12.11 -12.77
C PRO A 48 -6.22 -11.15 -12.41
N TRP A 49 -5.15 -11.63 -11.78
CA TRP A 49 -4.00 -10.79 -11.43
C TRP A 49 -3.35 -10.15 -12.65
N LYS A 50 -3.23 -10.90 -13.75
CA LYS A 50 -2.61 -10.43 -14.99
C LYS A 50 -3.48 -9.36 -15.64
N VAL A 51 -4.79 -9.60 -15.69
CA VAL A 51 -5.74 -8.63 -16.24
C VAL A 51 -5.73 -7.36 -15.41
N ALA A 52 -5.80 -7.47 -14.09
CA ALA A 52 -5.74 -6.32 -13.19
C ALA A 52 -4.44 -5.52 -13.37
N PHE A 53 -3.30 -6.19 -13.37
CA PHE A 53 -2.00 -5.55 -13.59
C PHE A 53 -1.96 -4.78 -14.92
N LEU A 54 -2.39 -5.41 -16.02
CA LEU A 54 -2.36 -4.78 -17.35
C LEU A 54 -3.37 -3.63 -17.46
N LEU A 55 -4.57 -3.77 -16.90
CA LEU A 55 -5.55 -2.67 -16.82
C LEU A 55 -5.00 -1.47 -16.05
N GLY A 56 -4.30 -1.71 -14.94
CA GLY A 56 -3.58 -0.67 -14.20
C GLY A 56 -2.41 -0.03 -14.97
N CYS A 57 -1.85 -0.72 -15.97
CA CYS A 57 -0.82 -0.16 -16.86
C CYS A 57 -1.43 0.64 -18.02
N VAL A 58 -2.56 0.18 -18.57
CA VAL A 58 -3.33 0.89 -19.60
C VAL A 58 -3.99 2.16 -19.03
N ARG A 59 -4.47 2.11 -17.78
CA ARG A 59 -5.06 3.25 -17.05
C ARG A 59 -6.29 3.89 -17.71
N HIS A 60 -7.03 3.14 -18.52
CA HIS A 60 -8.28 3.63 -19.08
C HIS A 60 -9.43 3.40 -18.08
N GLU A 61 -10.28 4.41 -17.88
CA GLU A 61 -11.34 4.41 -16.86
C GLU A 61 -12.35 3.26 -17.00
N VAL A 62 -12.59 2.79 -18.23
CA VAL A 62 -13.47 1.63 -18.50
C VAL A 62 -13.04 0.36 -17.74
N GLY A 63 -11.76 0.25 -17.39
CA GLY A 63 -11.23 -0.87 -16.62
C GLY A 63 -11.57 -0.84 -15.13
N TYR A 64 -12.06 0.28 -14.59
CA TYR A 64 -12.17 0.52 -13.15
C TYR A 64 -13.09 -0.50 -12.46
N GLU A 65 -14.30 -0.68 -12.96
CA GLU A 65 -15.26 -1.65 -12.37
C GLU A 65 -14.75 -3.09 -12.45
N THR A 66 -13.99 -3.42 -13.50
CA THR A 66 -13.40 -4.76 -13.65
C THR A 66 -12.33 -5.00 -12.60
N VAL A 67 -11.42 -4.04 -12.38
CA VAL A 67 -10.39 -4.20 -11.34
C VAL A 67 -11.01 -4.16 -9.93
N LYS A 68 -12.05 -3.38 -9.69
CA LYS A 68 -12.80 -3.40 -8.43
C LYS A 68 -13.43 -4.77 -8.17
N ALA A 69 -14.05 -5.37 -9.19
CA ALA A 69 -14.59 -6.73 -9.12
C ALA A 69 -13.49 -7.77 -8.84
N ILE A 70 -12.31 -7.63 -9.45
CA ILE A 70 -11.17 -8.54 -9.18
C ILE A 70 -10.70 -8.41 -7.74
N LEU A 71 -10.60 -7.19 -7.20
CA LEU A 71 -10.18 -6.94 -5.82
C LEU A 71 -11.12 -7.63 -4.81
N VAL A 72 -12.43 -7.50 -4.98
CA VAL A 72 -13.42 -8.08 -4.06
C VAL A 72 -13.70 -9.57 -4.34
N GLY A 73 -13.22 -10.10 -5.46
CA GLY A 73 -13.41 -11.50 -5.86
C GLY A 73 -12.70 -12.54 -4.98
N ASN A 74 -11.77 -12.11 -4.10
CA ASN A 74 -11.10 -12.97 -3.11
C ASN A 74 -10.42 -14.22 -3.72
N TYR A 75 -9.60 -14.01 -4.74
CA TYR A 75 -8.79 -15.02 -5.41
C TYR A 75 -7.60 -15.52 -4.57
N ARG A 76 -7.35 -14.93 -3.39
CA ARG A 76 -6.34 -15.30 -2.39
C ARG A 76 -4.91 -15.29 -2.93
N GLY A 77 -4.48 -14.18 -3.52
CA GLY A 77 -3.09 -14.06 -3.96
C GLY A 77 -2.73 -12.71 -4.57
N SER A 78 -2.02 -12.75 -5.70
CA SER A 78 -1.53 -11.55 -6.40
C SER A 78 -2.64 -10.73 -7.06
N SER A 79 -3.85 -11.30 -7.20
CA SER A 79 -4.99 -10.65 -7.85
C SER A 79 -5.46 -9.42 -7.09
N GLU A 80 -5.62 -9.53 -5.77
CA GLU A 80 -6.09 -8.45 -4.92
C GLU A 80 -5.13 -7.27 -4.94
N LEU A 81 -3.83 -7.53 -4.76
CA LEU A 81 -2.81 -6.48 -4.76
C LEU A 81 -2.77 -5.76 -6.11
N SER A 82 -2.71 -6.51 -7.21
CA SER A 82 -2.69 -5.95 -8.56
C SER A 82 -3.94 -5.12 -8.86
N ALA A 83 -5.10 -5.59 -8.41
CA ALA A 83 -6.38 -4.94 -8.61
C ALA A 83 -6.52 -3.65 -7.81
N ALA A 84 -6.14 -3.64 -6.53
CA ALA A 84 -6.16 -2.45 -5.71
C ALA A 84 -5.20 -1.38 -6.27
N GLU A 85 -3.98 -1.76 -6.63
CA GLU A 85 -3.05 -0.84 -7.29
C GLU A 85 -3.61 -0.30 -8.61
N ALA A 86 -4.24 -1.17 -9.42
CA ALA A 86 -4.84 -0.75 -10.67
C ALA A 86 -5.98 0.24 -10.47
N MET A 87 -6.83 0.06 -9.44
CA MET A 87 -7.86 1.05 -9.08
C MET A 87 -7.24 2.42 -8.85
N TYR A 88 -6.18 2.49 -8.04
CA TYR A 88 -5.47 3.75 -7.81
C TYR A 88 -4.80 4.30 -9.08
N ARG A 89 -4.19 3.46 -9.93
CA ARG A 89 -3.56 3.95 -11.17
C ARG A 89 -4.56 4.46 -12.22
N ILE A 90 -5.79 3.92 -12.22
CA ILE A 90 -6.84 4.32 -13.17
C ILE A 90 -7.52 5.61 -12.72
N HIS A 91 -7.85 5.74 -11.43
CA HIS A 91 -8.66 6.86 -10.91
C HIS A 91 -7.92 7.80 -9.95
N ASP A 92 -6.69 7.49 -9.58
CA ASP A 92 -5.85 8.24 -8.66
C ASP A 92 -6.62 8.55 -7.36
N VAL A 93 -6.64 9.81 -6.93
CA VAL A 93 -7.34 10.28 -5.74
C VAL A 93 -8.83 9.95 -5.73
N ARG A 94 -9.47 9.77 -6.91
CA ARG A 94 -10.89 9.40 -6.99
C ARG A 94 -11.16 7.96 -6.53
N ALA A 95 -10.13 7.10 -6.47
CA ALA A 95 -10.26 5.74 -5.96
C ALA A 95 -10.21 5.63 -4.42
N ILE A 96 -9.84 6.71 -3.72
CA ILE A 96 -9.58 6.68 -2.27
C ILE A 96 -10.82 6.25 -1.49
N GLU A 97 -11.99 6.80 -1.82
CA GLU A 97 -13.24 6.50 -1.10
C GLU A 97 -13.61 5.02 -1.23
N ASP A 98 -13.54 4.48 -2.44
CA ASP A 98 -13.80 3.07 -2.71
C ASP A 98 -12.80 2.15 -1.98
N LEU A 99 -11.50 2.46 -2.05
CA LEU A 99 -10.46 1.69 -1.38
C LEU A 99 -10.61 1.75 0.15
N GLN A 100 -10.97 2.91 0.71
CA GLN A 100 -11.25 3.06 2.14
C GLN A 100 -12.48 2.23 2.55
N ASN A 101 -13.55 2.26 1.77
CA ASN A 101 -14.73 1.46 2.04
C ASN A 101 -14.39 -0.05 2.04
N ILE A 102 -13.63 -0.52 1.04
CA ILE A 102 -13.18 -1.91 0.97
C ILE A 102 -12.30 -2.28 2.17
N LEU A 103 -11.34 -1.43 2.53
CA LEU A 103 -10.49 -1.61 3.70
C LEU A 103 -11.31 -1.78 4.99
N LEU A 104 -12.36 -1.00 5.20
CA LEU A 104 -13.10 -1.01 6.47
C LEU A 104 -14.16 -2.12 6.54
N THR A 105 -14.75 -2.47 5.39
CA THR A 105 -15.96 -3.31 5.35
C THR A 105 -15.72 -4.73 4.85
N HIS A 106 -14.71 -4.97 4.00
CA HIS A 106 -14.55 -6.28 3.37
C HIS A 106 -14.17 -7.36 4.40
N PRO A 107 -14.77 -8.58 4.37
CA PRO A 107 -14.56 -9.59 5.41
C PRO A 107 -13.17 -10.23 5.36
N HIS A 108 -12.55 -10.31 4.18
CA HIS A 108 -11.26 -10.97 3.99
C HIS A 108 -10.06 -10.04 4.17
N ILE A 109 -9.11 -10.46 5.02
CA ILE A 109 -7.92 -9.69 5.38
C ILE A 109 -7.01 -9.37 4.20
N LEU A 110 -6.85 -10.29 3.23
CA LEU A 110 -5.99 -10.07 2.07
C LEU A 110 -6.53 -8.94 1.18
N VAL A 111 -7.85 -8.88 0.99
CA VAL A 111 -8.51 -7.79 0.25
C VAL A 111 -8.35 -6.45 0.97
N ARG A 112 -8.55 -6.42 2.30
CA ARG A 112 -8.33 -5.21 3.10
C ARG A 112 -6.87 -4.74 3.02
N ASN A 113 -5.93 -5.67 3.09
CA ASN A 113 -4.50 -5.37 3.02
C ASN A 113 -4.11 -4.83 1.63
N ALA A 114 -4.67 -5.39 0.55
CA ALA A 114 -4.49 -4.87 -0.80
C ALA A 114 -5.03 -3.44 -0.93
N ALA A 115 -6.23 -3.17 -0.40
CA ALA A 115 -6.79 -1.82 -0.38
C ALA A 115 -5.92 -0.83 0.41
N ALA A 116 -5.40 -1.25 1.58
CA ALA A 116 -4.48 -0.43 2.37
C ALA A 116 -3.14 -0.14 1.66
N ASN A 117 -2.59 -1.11 0.93
CA ASN A 117 -1.41 -0.89 0.08
C ASN A 117 -1.70 0.11 -1.06
N ALA A 118 -2.85 0.00 -1.72
CA ALA A 118 -3.21 0.95 -2.76
C ALA A 118 -3.43 2.37 -2.22
N LEU A 119 -4.02 2.49 -1.01
CA LEU A 119 -4.17 3.78 -0.34
C LEU A 119 -2.81 4.44 -0.04
N SER A 120 -1.78 3.67 0.35
CA SER A 120 -0.46 4.25 0.67
C SER A 120 0.24 4.87 -0.54
N LEU A 121 -0.16 4.50 -1.76
CA LEU A 121 0.33 5.15 -3.00
C LEU A 121 -0.02 6.63 -3.07
N ALA A 122 -1.08 7.07 -2.38
CA ALA A 122 -1.46 8.48 -2.32
C ALA A 122 -0.46 9.35 -1.52
N ARG A 123 0.44 8.73 -0.73
CA ARG A 123 1.50 9.42 0.04
C ARG A 123 0.98 10.64 0.82
N SER A 124 -0.18 10.46 1.46
CA SER A 124 -0.93 11.53 2.10
C SER A 124 -1.09 11.28 3.59
N PRO A 125 -0.84 12.29 4.45
CA PRO A 125 -1.18 12.23 5.87
C PRO A 125 -2.64 11.89 6.15
N THR A 126 -3.58 12.22 5.25
CA THR A 126 -4.99 11.86 5.42
C THR A 126 -5.18 10.34 5.39
N VAL A 127 -4.45 9.62 4.53
CA VAL A 127 -4.48 8.15 4.46
C VAL A 127 -3.93 7.52 5.75
N VAL A 128 -2.91 8.14 6.37
CA VAL A 128 -2.35 7.66 7.63
C VAL A 128 -3.43 7.56 8.72
N LEU A 129 -4.37 8.51 8.80
CA LEU A 129 -5.47 8.45 9.77
C LEU A 129 -6.38 7.26 9.52
N VAL A 130 -6.70 6.98 8.25
CA VAL A 130 -7.52 5.83 7.84
C VAL A 130 -6.83 4.52 8.20
N LEU A 131 -5.52 4.40 7.96
CA LEU A 131 -4.74 3.21 8.27
C LEU A 131 -4.63 2.96 9.78
N ILE A 132 -4.41 4.01 10.57
CA ILE A 132 -4.39 3.93 12.04
C ILE A 132 -5.75 3.47 12.56
N GLU A 133 -6.84 4.02 12.04
CA GLU A 133 -8.19 3.62 12.45
C GLU A 133 -8.50 2.17 12.08
N ALA A 134 -8.16 1.74 10.87
CA ALA A 134 -8.29 0.35 10.45
C ALA A 134 -7.48 -0.60 11.36
N PHE A 135 -6.27 -0.20 11.77
CA PHE A 135 -5.47 -0.96 12.72
C PHE A 135 -6.13 -1.05 14.10
N ARG A 136 -6.64 0.06 14.63
CA ARG A 136 -7.35 0.10 15.93
C ARG A 136 -8.57 -0.85 15.94
N GLN A 137 -9.27 -0.94 14.82
CA GLN A 137 -10.38 -1.86 14.62
C GLN A 137 -9.97 -3.32 14.34
N GLY A 138 -8.67 -3.64 14.38
CA GLY A 138 -8.15 -4.98 14.11
C GLY A 138 -8.31 -5.43 12.65
N LYS A 139 -8.46 -4.49 11.71
CA LYS A 139 -8.71 -4.78 10.29
C LYS A 139 -7.43 -5.11 9.53
N LEU A 140 -6.27 -4.74 10.04
CA LEU A 140 -4.96 -4.90 9.42
C LEU A 140 -3.96 -5.58 10.35
N TRP A 141 -2.96 -6.25 9.76
CA TRP A 141 -1.84 -6.80 10.52
C TRP A 141 -0.84 -5.71 10.91
N PRO A 142 -0.27 -5.75 12.13
CA PRO A 142 0.64 -4.70 12.62
C PRO A 142 1.89 -4.47 11.76
N HIS A 143 2.39 -5.52 11.10
CA HIS A 143 3.58 -5.40 10.25
C HIS A 143 3.27 -4.63 8.97
N ASP A 144 2.19 -5.01 8.28
CA ASP A 144 1.85 -4.46 6.98
C ASP A 144 1.37 -3.02 7.10
N VAL A 145 0.55 -2.73 8.12
CA VAL A 145 0.09 -1.35 8.36
C VAL A 145 1.23 -0.41 8.76
N ALA A 146 2.28 -0.91 9.42
CA ALA A 146 3.46 -0.08 9.70
C ALA A 146 4.16 0.36 8.41
N GLN A 147 4.33 -0.56 7.45
CA GLN A 147 4.90 -0.24 6.14
C GLN A 147 4.00 0.73 5.37
N GLN A 148 2.70 0.47 5.33
CA GLN A 148 1.73 1.33 4.64
C GLN A 148 1.68 2.74 5.23
N ILE A 149 1.72 2.87 6.56
CA ILE A 149 1.80 4.17 7.23
C ILE A 149 3.11 4.87 6.86
N ALA A 150 4.25 4.16 6.91
CA ALA A 150 5.55 4.73 6.54
C ALA A 150 5.56 5.25 5.09
N ASP A 151 5.06 4.45 4.15
CA ASP A 151 4.94 4.82 2.74
C ASP A 151 3.99 6.01 2.51
N SER A 152 3.00 6.18 3.39
CA SER A 152 2.00 7.26 3.35
C SER A 152 2.51 8.60 3.88
N GLN A 153 3.79 8.71 4.28
CA GLN A 153 4.42 9.92 4.81
C GLN A 153 3.70 10.51 6.04
N PRO A 154 3.78 9.86 7.21
CA PRO A 154 3.10 10.32 8.41
C PRO A 154 3.68 11.64 8.91
N THR A 155 2.87 12.44 9.59
CA THR A 155 3.33 13.66 10.26
C THR A 155 3.87 13.35 11.66
N ASP A 156 4.67 14.25 12.23
CA ASP A 156 5.14 14.14 13.61
C ASP A 156 3.98 14.03 14.60
N LYS A 157 2.90 14.80 14.38
CA LYS A 157 1.69 14.74 15.21
C LYS A 157 1.08 13.33 15.22
N GLN A 158 0.99 12.69 14.06
CA GLN A 158 0.44 11.33 13.95
C GLN A 158 1.35 10.27 14.58
N LEU A 159 2.67 10.43 14.44
CA LEU A 159 3.63 9.56 15.11
C LEU A 159 3.54 9.72 16.63
N LEU A 160 3.50 10.95 17.13
CA LEU A 160 3.33 11.25 18.55
C LEU A 160 2.02 10.66 19.09
N GLU A 161 0.91 10.76 18.36
CA GLU A 161 -0.36 10.14 18.76
C GLU A 161 -0.24 8.62 18.96
N LEU A 162 0.52 7.93 18.11
CA LEU A 162 0.80 6.50 18.27
C LEU A 162 1.70 6.22 19.49
N LEU A 163 2.76 7.00 19.68
CA LEU A 163 3.74 6.82 20.77
C LEU A 163 3.19 7.21 22.15
N ASP A 164 2.30 8.19 22.20
CA ASP A 164 1.67 8.71 23.43
C ASP A 164 0.40 7.95 23.80
N SER A 165 -0.06 7.03 22.94
CA SER A 165 -1.21 6.17 23.21
C SER A 165 -0.98 5.33 24.48
N ASN A 166 -2.05 5.09 25.24
CA ASN A 166 -2.02 4.15 26.37
C ASN A 166 -2.14 2.67 25.90
N ASP A 167 -2.36 2.43 24.61
CA ASP A 167 -2.40 1.08 24.01
C ASP A 167 -1.00 0.68 23.55
N GLU A 168 -0.40 -0.32 24.21
CA GLU A 168 0.93 -0.87 23.86
C GLU A 168 1.03 -1.30 22.39
N ARG A 169 -0.07 -1.75 21.77
CA ARG A 169 -0.08 -2.12 20.34
C ARG A 169 0.10 -0.91 19.45
N GLN A 170 -0.47 0.24 19.82
CA GLN A 170 -0.29 1.49 19.09
C GLN A 170 1.10 2.05 19.28
N GLN A 171 1.65 2.01 20.50
CA GLN A 171 3.04 2.39 20.76
C GLN A 171 4.01 1.51 19.95
N SER A 172 3.77 0.19 19.93
CA SER A 172 4.58 -0.74 19.14
C SER A 172 4.45 -0.49 17.64
N LEU A 173 3.27 -0.13 17.15
CA LEU A 173 3.08 0.28 15.76
C LEU A 173 3.87 1.56 15.45
N GLY A 174 3.77 2.58 16.29
CA GLY A 174 4.50 3.85 16.13
C GLY A 174 6.02 3.63 16.04
N LEU A 175 6.59 2.80 16.92
CA LEU A 175 8.01 2.46 16.84
C LEU A 175 8.38 1.67 15.59
N HIS A 176 7.50 0.79 15.12
CA HIS A 176 7.75 0.06 13.88
C HIS A 176 7.79 1.01 12.68
N VAL A 177 6.80 1.91 12.58
CA VAL A 177 6.76 2.95 11.54
C VAL A 177 8.05 3.77 11.56
N ILE A 178 8.50 4.21 12.74
CA ILE A 178 9.74 5.00 12.87
C ILE A 178 10.97 4.20 12.41
N ALA A 179 11.08 2.93 12.81
CA ALA A 179 12.18 2.08 12.39
C ALA A 179 12.25 1.94 10.86
N LEU A 180 11.10 1.76 10.19
CA LEU A 180 11.02 1.67 8.72
C LEU A 180 11.41 2.98 8.06
N LEU A 181 10.93 4.11 8.57
CA LEU A 181 11.29 5.43 8.04
C LEU A 181 12.80 5.72 8.20
N ILE A 182 13.45 5.29 9.30
CA ILE A 182 14.92 5.39 9.49
C ILE A 182 15.67 4.56 8.47
N GLN A 183 15.22 3.34 8.21
CA GLN A 183 15.83 2.47 7.21
C GLN A 183 15.68 3.04 5.79
N ALA A 184 14.56 3.69 5.48
CA ALA A 184 14.31 4.29 4.17
C ALA A 184 15.06 5.62 3.93
N GLY A 185 15.25 6.43 4.97
CA GLY A 185 15.74 7.82 4.83
C GLY A 185 17.23 8.07 5.08
N GLY A 186 17.98 7.09 5.62
CA GLY A 186 19.33 7.34 6.14
C GLY A 186 19.32 8.31 7.33
N GLN A 187 20.43 8.42 8.07
CA GLN A 187 20.53 9.17 9.34
C GLN A 187 20.34 10.71 9.24
N ALA A 188 19.89 11.26 8.10
CA ALA A 188 19.90 12.70 7.85
C ALA A 188 18.52 13.34 8.09
N SER A 189 18.38 14.05 9.22
CA SER A 189 17.49 15.22 9.37
C SER A 189 15.98 14.99 9.22
N TRP A 190 15.38 14.00 9.87
CA TRP A 190 13.91 13.96 9.87
C TRP A 190 13.30 13.49 11.20
N ARG A 191 12.29 14.29 11.62
CA ARG A 191 11.47 14.31 12.85
C ARG A 191 12.00 15.15 14.02
N THR A 192 11.07 15.84 14.66
CA THR A 192 11.29 16.76 15.79
C THR A 192 11.90 16.07 17.00
N ASP A 193 12.58 16.85 17.83
CA ASP A 193 13.07 16.41 19.15
C ASP A 193 11.97 15.78 20.01
N ALA A 194 10.71 16.16 19.79
CA ALA A 194 9.55 15.57 20.47
C ALA A 194 9.37 14.08 20.14
N VAL A 195 9.38 13.71 18.84
CA VAL A 195 9.25 12.30 18.42
C VAL A 195 10.42 11.49 18.97
N ARG A 196 11.65 12.03 18.84
CA ARG A 196 12.85 11.39 19.38
C ARG A 196 12.75 11.19 20.90
N GLY A 197 12.35 12.22 21.65
CA GLY A 197 12.17 12.16 23.09
C GLY A 197 11.17 11.09 23.51
N GLN A 198 10.06 10.94 22.76
CA GLN A 198 9.09 9.88 23.05
C GLN A 198 9.62 8.47 22.75
N VAL A 199 10.37 8.29 21.67
CA VAL A 199 11.06 7.02 21.41
C VAL A 199 12.01 6.69 22.56
N ILE A 200 12.82 7.64 23.02
CA ILE A 200 13.74 7.44 24.16
C ILE A 200 12.96 7.03 25.42
N ARG A 201 11.84 7.70 25.74
CA ARG A 201 11.01 7.35 26.90
C ARG A 201 10.51 5.90 26.81
N LEU A 202 9.97 5.50 25.66
CA LEU A 202 9.45 4.15 25.46
C LEU A 202 10.56 3.09 25.53
N LEU A 203 11.75 3.36 24.96
CA LEU A 203 12.89 2.44 25.04
C LEU A 203 13.41 2.22 26.48
N HIS A 204 13.21 3.18 27.38
CA HIS A 204 13.54 3.05 28.80
C HIS A 204 12.41 2.44 29.65
N THR A 205 11.23 2.23 29.08
CA THR A 205 10.09 1.68 29.81
C THR A 205 10.29 0.17 30.01
N PRO A 206 10.47 -0.34 31.25
CA PRO A 206 10.95 -1.71 31.47
C PRO A 206 10.05 -2.82 30.92
N LEU A 207 8.74 -2.56 30.89
CA LEU A 207 7.71 -3.52 30.43
C LEU A 207 7.47 -3.46 28.93
N PHE A 208 7.92 -2.42 28.24
CA PHE A 208 7.69 -2.22 26.83
C PHE A 208 8.96 -2.55 26.04
N ARG A 209 8.91 -3.62 25.24
CA ARG A 209 10.04 -4.06 24.43
C ARG A 209 9.66 -4.06 22.95
N PRO A 210 10.27 -3.19 22.13
CA PRO A 210 10.14 -3.25 20.68
C PRO A 210 10.64 -4.61 20.16
N LYS A 211 10.32 -4.92 18.90
CA LYS A 211 10.87 -6.13 18.29
C LYS A 211 12.39 -6.04 18.25
N TRP A 212 13.07 -7.14 18.58
CA TRP A 212 14.54 -7.18 18.67
C TRP A 212 15.25 -6.64 17.42
N LYS A 213 14.68 -6.86 16.22
CA LYS A 213 15.23 -6.35 14.94
C LYS A 213 15.19 -4.83 14.82
N GLN A 214 14.24 -4.17 15.49
CA GLN A 214 14.06 -2.72 15.46
C GLN A 214 14.97 -2.03 16.48
N MET A 215 15.33 -2.72 17.57
CA MET A 215 16.09 -2.16 18.67
C MET A 215 17.39 -1.46 18.23
N PRO A 216 18.30 -2.09 17.44
CA PRO A 216 19.54 -1.42 17.05
C PRO A 216 19.29 -0.13 16.26
N VAL A 217 18.32 -0.14 15.34
CA VAL A 217 17.97 1.02 14.51
C VAL A 217 17.43 2.15 15.37
N LEU A 218 16.47 1.85 16.24
CA LEU A 218 15.83 2.83 17.12
C LEU A 218 16.82 3.41 18.13
N THR A 219 17.64 2.58 18.79
CA THR A 219 18.64 3.03 19.76
C THR A 219 19.71 3.90 19.08
N ASN A 220 20.27 3.46 17.95
CA ASN A 220 21.31 4.23 17.25
C ASN A 220 20.80 5.60 16.81
N TRP A 221 19.58 5.67 16.28
CA TRP A 221 18.97 6.94 15.87
C TRP A 221 18.57 7.82 17.06
N ALA A 222 18.03 7.23 18.13
CA ALA A 222 17.56 7.99 19.28
C ALA A 222 18.71 8.64 20.07
N PHE A 223 19.88 7.99 20.12
CA PHE A 223 21.04 8.46 20.88
C PHE A 223 22.20 8.98 20.02
N SER A 224 22.06 9.01 18.69
CA SER A 224 23.03 9.69 17.83
C SER A 224 23.05 11.19 18.14
N ARG A 225 24.25 11.78 18.29
CA ARG A 225 24.40 13.23 18.37
C ARG A 225 23.89 13.83 17.06
N GLY A 226 22.87 14.67 17.13
CA GLY A 226 22.35 15.44 16.00
C GLY A 226 23.36 16.45 15.49
#